data_AF-A0A453EA37-F1
#
_entry.id   AF-A0A453EA37-F1
#
_cell.length_a   1.000
_cell.length_b   1.000
_cell.length_c   1.000
_cell.angle_alpha   90.00
_cell.angle_beta   90.00
_cell.angle_gamma   90.00
#
_symmetry.space_group_name_H-M   'P 1'
#
loop_
_entity.id
_entity.type
_entity.pdbx_description
1 polymer ?
#
loop_
_entity_poly.entity_id
_entity_poly.type
_entity_poly.pdbx_seq_one_letter_code
_entity_poly.pdbx_strand_id
1 'polypeptide(L)'
;AMAQDSWDADKISLDVYIHDYLVKRNLQNTAKAFQAESNLSPDPVAIDAPGGFLFEWWSVFWDIFISRTNDKHSDVATSYIETQSIKAR
;
A
#
# COMPACT_ATOMS: atom_id res chain seq x y z
N ALA A 1 -32.54 5.38 17.82
CA ALA A 1 -31.53 4.60 17.08
C ALA A 1 -30.73 5.58 16.24
N MET A 2 -29.59 6.03 16.73
CA MET A 2 -28.70 6.88 15.95
C MET A 2 -27.73 5.96 15.22
N ALA A 3 -27.69 6.10 13.89
CA ALA A 3 -26.77 5.38 13.05
C ALA A 3 -25.35 5.67 13.53
N GLN A 4 -24.68 4.61 14.01
CA GLN A 4 -23.27 4.63 14.28
C GLN A 4 -22.57 4.77 12.93
N ASP A 5 -22.25 6.00 12.55
CA ASP A 5 -21.38 6.30 11.41
C ASP A 5 -19.94 5.89 11.79
N SER A 6 -19.71 4.58 11.99
CA SER A 6 -18.35 4.03 12.06
C SER A 6 -17.78 4.05 10.65
N TRP A 7 -17.31 5.23 10.27
CA TRP A 7 -16.28 5.33 9.27
C TRP A 7 -15.01 4.81 9.93
N ASP A 8 -14.96 3.48 10.04
CA ASP A 8 -13.86 2.74 10.63
C ASP A 8 -12.59 3.11 9.87
N ALA A 9 -11.54 3.48 10.58
CA ALA A 9 -10.21 3.61 10.00
C ALA A 9 -9.72 2.27 9.40
N ASP A 10 -10.44 1.17 9.65
CA ASP A 10 -10.35 -0.14 8.99
C ASP A 10 -10.98 -0.18 7.58
N LYS A 11 -11.72 0.86 7.17
CA LYS A 11 -12.55 0.90 5.95
C LYS A 11 -11.76 1.15 4.66
N ILE A 12 -10.48 1.50 4.73
CA ILE A 12 -9.58 1.23 3.59
C ILE A 12 -8.90 -0.10 3.87
N SER A 13 -9.68 -1.19 3.76
CA SER A 13 -9.13 -2.55 3.77
C SER A 13 -8.00 -2.62 2.75
N LEU A 14 -6.96 -3.40 3.07
CA LEU A 14 -5.89 -3.76 2.13
C LEU A 14 -6.46 -4.21 0.77
N ASP A 15 -7.64 -4.81 0.77
CA ASP A 15 -8.37 -5.22 -0.43
C ASP A 15 -8.60 -4.06 -1.41
N VAL A 16 -8.90 -2.85 -0.93
CA VAL A 16 -9.06 -1.65 -1.78
C VAL A 16 -7.76 -1.32 -2.51
N TYR A 17 -6.63 -1.40 -1.80
CA TYR A 17 -5.31 -1.14 -2.39
C TYR A 17 -4.85 -2.25 -3.33
N ILE A 18 -5.20 -3.52 -3.03
CA ILE A 18 -4.95 -4.66 -3.92
C ILE A 18 -5.77 -4.50 -5.20
N HIS A 19 -7.05 -4.18 -5.08
CA HIS A 19 -7.91 -3.96 -6.24
C HIS A 19 -7.40 -2.81 -7.13
N ASP A 20 -7.06 -1.66 -6.54
CA ASP A 20 -6.44 -0.53 -7.25
C ASP A 20 -5.16 -0.93 -7.98
N TYR A 21 -4.30 -1.70 -7.32
CA TYR A 21 -3.07 -2.22 -7.91
C TYR A 21 -3.36 -3.10 -9.15
N LEU A 22 -4.32 -4.02 -9.05
CA LEU A 22 -4.70 -4.89 -10.17
C LEU A 22 -5.23 -4.09 -11.36
N VAL A 23 -6.07 -3.08 -11.10
CA VAL A 23 -6.59 -2.19 -12.16
C VAL A 23 -5.47 -1.40 -12.82
N LYS A 24 -4.58 -0.77 -12.04
CA LYS A 24 -3.44 0.03 -12.54
C LYS A 24 -2.43 -0.81 -13.33
N ARG A 25 -2.30 -2.10 -13.02
CA ARG A 25 -1.45 -3.06 -13.75
C ARG A 25 -2.15 -3.75 -14.92
N ASN A 26 -3.35 -3.30 -15.28
CA ASN A 26 -4.16 -3.83 -16.38
C ASN A 26 -4.57 -5.30 -16.22
N LEU A 27 -4.69 -5.78 -14.98
CA LEU A 27 -5.12 -7.14 -14.64
C LEU A 27 -6.64 -7.18 -14.41
N GLN A 28 -7.40 -6.75 -15.42
CA GLN A 28 -8.84 -6.46 -15.28
C GLN A 28 -9.69 -7.69 -14.89
N ASN A 29 -9.37 -8.86 -15.43
CA ASN A 29 -10.11 -10.08 -15.10
C ASN A 29 -9.87 -10.49 -13.63
N THR A 30 -8.63 -10.35 -13.16
CA THR A 30 -8.26 -10.62 -11.76
C THR A 30 -8.89 -9.60 -10.82
N ALA A 31 -8.88 -8.32 -11.18
CA ALA A 31 -9.51 -7.25 -10.39
C ALA A 31 -11.01 -7.55 -10.17
N LYS A 32 -11.73 -7.94 -11.22
CA LYS A 32 -13.17 -8.28 -11.16
C LYS A 32 -13.43 -9.51 -10.29
N ALA A 33 -12.65 -10.57 -10.45
CA ALA A 33 -12.79 -11.78 -9.64
C ALA A 33 -12.52 -11.46 -8.15
N PHE A 34 -11.44 -10.73 -7.89
CA PHE A 34 -11.07 -10.32 -6.54
C PHE A 34 -12.14 -9.45 -5.88
N GLN A 35 -12.71 -8.47 -6.60
CA GLN A 35 -13.78 -7.62 -6.09
C GLN A 35 -15.02 -8.44 -5.68
N ALA A 36 -15.38 -9.46 -6.46
CA ALA A 36 -16.50 -10.33 -6.16
C ALA A 36 -16.25 -11.21 -4.92
N GLU A 37 -15.02 -11.69 -4.73
CA GLU A 37 -14.64 -12.55 -3.59
C GLU A 37 -14.47 -11.78 -2.27
N SER A 38 -13.96 -10.55 -2.34
CA SER A 38 -13.66 -9.70 -1.17
C SER A 38 -14.87 -8.90 -0.66
N ASN A 39 -16.02 -8.98 -1.34
CA ASN A 39 -17.23 -8.20 -1.03
C ASN A 39 -16.94 -6.69 -0.92
N LEU A 40 -16.01 -6.21 -1.76
CA LEU A 40 -15.63 -4.80 -1.80
C LEU A 40 -16.79 -3.94 -2.31
N SER A 41 -17.01 -2.78 -1.68
CA SER A 41 -17.94 -1.79 -2.22
C SER A 41 -17.47 -1.38 -3.64
N PRO A 42 -18.39 -1.26 -4.60
CA PRO A 42 -18.07 -0.73 -5.93
C PRO A 42 -17.80 0.78 -5.91
N ASP A 43 -18.03 1.46 -4.78
CA ASP A 43 -17.79 2.89 -4.66
C ASP A 43 -16.32 3.23 -4.88
N PRO A 44 -16.00 4.14 -5.81
CA PRO A 44 -14.63 4.54 -6.07
C PRO A 44 -14.03 5.17 -4.81
N VAL A 45 -13.00 4.53 -4.25
CA VAL A 45 -12.15 5.15 -3.24
C VAL A 45 -11.10 5.97 -3.97
N ALA A 46 -11.04 7.26 -3.68
CA ALA A 46 -10.00 8.12 -4.21
C ALA A 46 -8.64 7.72 -3.63
N ILE A 47 -7.73 7.24 -4.49
CA ILE A 47 -6.35 6.93 -4.13
C ILE A 47 -5.45 7.93 -4.83
N ASP A 48 -4.93 8.90 -4.07
CA ASP A 48 -4.08 10.00 -4.55
C ASP A 48 -2.62 9.57 -4.82
N ALA A 49 -2.43 8.37 -5.38
CA ALA A 49 -1.12 7.81 -5.73
C ALA A 49 -1.12 7.36 -7.21
N PRO A 50 -0.37 8.02 -8.11
CA PRO A 50 -0.35 7.71 -9.54
C PRO A 50 0.03 6.26 -9.84
N GLY A 51 0.98 5.68 -9.08
CA GLY A 51 1.42 4.30 -9.19
C GLY A 51 0.59 3.29 -8.37
N GLY A 52 -0.31 3.79 -7.51
CA GLY A 52 -1.05 3.00 -6.54
C GLY A 52 -0.34 2.93 -5.19
N PHE A 53 -1.10 3.16 -4.13
CA PHE A 53 -0.57 3.22 -2.77
C PHE A 53 0.17 1.94 -2.38
N LEU A 54 -0.39 0.76 -2.70
CA LEU A 54 0.25 -0.53 -2.40
C LEU A 54 1.61 -0.66 -3.05
N PHE A 55 1.76 -0.24 -4.31
CA PHE A 55 3.02 -0.36 -5.03
C PHE A 55 4.07 0.59 -4.47
N GLU A 56 3.73 1.87 -4.32
CA GLU A 56 4.65 2.88 -3.82
C GLU A 56 5.10 2.59 -2.38
N TRP A 57 4.17 2.19 -1.51
CA TRP A 57 4.49 1.80 -0.14
C TRP A 57 5.31 0.50 -0.07
N TRP A 58 4.95 -0.52 -0.86
CA TRP A 58 5.69 -1.78 -0.89
C TRP A 58 7.13 -1.60 -1.38
N SER A 59 7.36 -0.76 -2.39
CA SER A 59 8.71 -0.43 -2.86
C SER A 59 9.57 0.18 -1.74
N VAL A 60 9.03 1.13 -0.97
CA VAL A 60 9.76 1.73 0.17
C VAL A 60 10.02 0.70 1.27
N PHE A 61 9.02 -0.13 1.61
CA PHE A 61 9.19 -1.20 2.58
C PHE A 61 10.32 -2.15 2.17
N TRP A 62 10.35 -2.54 0.90
CA TRP A 62 11.32 -3.52 0.39
C TRP A 62 12.74 -2.98 0.35
N ASP A 63 12.91 -1.71 -0.01
CA ASP A 63 14.20 -1.02 0.05
C ASP A 63 14.76 -0.97 1.49
N ILE A 64 13.91 -0.70 2.49
CA ILE A 64 14.30 -0.69 3.91
C ILE A 64 14.57 -2.11 4.44
N PHE A 65 13.77 -3.10 4.03
CA PHE A 65 13.95 -4.47 4.50
C PHE A 65 15.25 -5.09 3.97
N ILE A 66 15.54 -4.92 2.67
CA ILE A 66 16.77 -5.42 2.06
C ILE A 66 17.98 -4.71 2.62
N SER A 67 17.93 -3.39 2.83
CA SER A 67 19.06 -2.65 3.44
C SER A 67 19.38 -3.08 4.87
N ARG A 68 18.44 -3.72 5.58
CA ARG A 68 18.69 -4.31 6.90
C ARG A 68 19.15 -5.77 6.87
N THR A 69 18.98 -6.48 5.75
CA THR A 69 19.16 -7.94 5.68
C THR A 69 20.14 -8.42 4.60
N ASN A 70 20.59 -7.57 3.68
CA ASN A 70 21.46 -7.94 2.57
C ASN A 70 22.32 -6.76 2.08
N ASP A 71 23.54 -7.03 1.59
CA ASP A 71 24.52 -6.02 1.11
C ASP A 71 24.17 -5.38 -0.27
N LYS A 72 22.95 -5.57 -0.76
CA LYS A 72 22.48 -5.02 -2.05
C LYS A 72 21.32 -4.07 -1.82
N HIS A 73 21.64 -2.86 -1.41
CA HIS A 73 20.68 -1.78 -1.11
C HIS A 73 20.76 -0.62 -2.11
N SER A 74 19.64 0.09 -2.27
CA SER A 74 19.60 1.36 -2.99
C SER A 74 20.23 2.47 -2.14
N ASP A 75 20.95 3.40 -2.76
CA ASP A 75 21.62 4.52 -2.05
C ASP A 75 20.63 5.36 -1.22
N VAL A 76 19.38 5.43 -1.67
CA VAL A 76 18.28 6.17 -1.01
C VAL A 76 17.90 5.52 0.33
N ALA A 77 17.82 4.18 0.38
CA ALA A 77 17.48 3.45 1.60
C ALA A 77 18.56 3.60 2.67
N THR A 78 19.83 3.53 2.26
CA THR A 78 20.99 3.68 3.16
C THR A 78 21.00 5.07 3.80
N SER A 79 20.82 6.13 3.02
CA SER A 79 20.78 7.51 3.52
C SER A 79 19.66 7.74 4.54
N TYR A 80 18.49 7.14 4.33
CA TYR A 80 17.38 7.22 5.28
C TYR A 80 17.72 6.54 6.62
N ILE A 81 18.28 5.32 6.59
CA ILE A 81 18.63 4.57 7.81
C ILE A 81 19.71 5.28 8.63
N GLU A 82 20.75 5.82 7.98
CA GLU A 82 21.80 6.59 8.66
C GLU A 82 21.24 7.84 9.33
N THR A 83 20.33 8.56 8.66
CA THR A 83 19.69 9.74 9.23
C THR A 83 18.86 9.38 10.47
N GLN A 84 18.16 8.24 10.46
CA GLN A 84 17.39 7.78 11.62
C GLN A 84 18.28 7.32 12.78
N SER A 85 19.41 6.66 12.52
CA SER A 85 20.34 6.21 13.56
C SER A 85 21.05 7.38 14.24
N ILE A 86 21.36 8.45 13.49
CA ILE A 86 21.91 9.70 14.02
C ILE A 86 20.87 10.42 14.89
N LYS A 87 19.60 10.47 14.47
CA LYS A 87 18.51 11.09 15.26
C LYS A 87 18.15 10.32 16.52
N ALA A 88 18.40 9.01 16.56
CA ALA A 88 18.10 8.15 17.71
C ALA A 88 19.19 8.20 18.80
N ARG A 89 20.27 8.96 18.58
CA ARG A 89 21.43 9.08 19.48
C ARG A 89 21.45 10.42 20.17
#